data_AF-A0A0J9DY16-F1
#
_entry.id   AF-A0A0J9DY16-F1
#
_cell.length_a   1.000
_cell.length_b   1.000
_cell.length_c   1.000
_cell.angle_alpha   90.00
_cell.angle_beta   90.00
_cell.angle_gamma   90.00
#
_symmetry.space_group_name_H-M   'P 1'
#
loop_
_entity.id
_entity.type
_entity.pdbx_description
1 polymer ?
#
loop_
_entity_poly.entity_id
_entity_poly.type
_entity_poly.pdbx_seq_one_letter_code
_entity_poly.pdbx_strand_id
1 'polypeptide(L)'
;NEDAGEDDEPEHYWYYFQANGKALKNSGDNIALKTVNGKKYAFDDEGKMLYGWVSSDSAERIDNTDGDAFKDGVYYFGGEDDGAMTVGWLQMDITYDEATSDYEIAPVFNDDEDQSRWFYFKSNGKKVQSDSSDDTKEKTINGKKYAFDQYGAMVAEWSLDIAKATSNLG
;
A
#
# COMPACT_ATOMS: atom_id res chain seq x y z
N ASN A 1 25.10 -9.08 -23.80
CA ASN A 1 23.84 -8.31 -23.73
C ASN A 1 23.72 -7.89 -22.29
N GLU A 2 24.28 -6.74 -21.95
CA GLU A 2 24.57 -6.32 -20.57
C GLU A 2 23.42 -5.48 -19.97
N ASP A 3 22.20 -5.69 -20.44
CA ASP A 3 21.04 -4.84 -20.16
C ASP A 3 19.80 -5.65 -19.74
N ALA A 4 20.03 -6.86 -19.22
CA ALA A 4 18.97 -7.70 -18.65
C ALA A 4 19.09 -7.60 -17.13
N GLY A 5 18.37 -6.65 -16.54
CA GLY A 5 18.33 -6.44 -15.08
C GLY A 5 18.14 -5.00 -14.61
N GLU A 6 17.95 -4.03 -15.51
CA GLU A 6 17.71 -2.61 -15.18
C GLU A 6 16.21 -2.25 -15.10
N ASP A 7 15.31 -3.11 -15.57
CA ASP A 7 13.86 -2.90 -15.46
C ASP A 7 13.35 -3.60 -14.19
N ASP A 8 12.58 -2.89 -13.37
CA ASP A 8 11.71 -3.44 -12.29
C ASP A 8 10.55 -4.26 -12.90
N GLU A 9 10.85 -5.06 -13.92
CA GLU A 9 9.99 -6.05 -14.55
C GLU A 9 10.13 -7.39 -13.82
N PRO A 10 9.03 -8.12 -13.62
CA PRO A 10 9.09 -9.41 -12.94
C PRO A 10 9.76 -10.45 -13.83
N GLU A 11 10.47 -11.40 -13.22
CA GLU A 11 11.05 -12.54 -13.96
C GLU A 11 9.94 -13.45 -14.55
N HIS A 12 8.76 -13.44 -13.92
CA HIS A 12 7.64 -14.30 -14.25
C HIS A 12 6.30 -13.56 -14.24
N TYR A 13 5.43 -13.90 -15.20
CA TYR A 13 4.05 -13.40 -15.22
C TYR A 13 3.06 -14.50 -14.83
N TRP A 14 2.21 -14.20 -13.86
CA TRP A 14 1.15 -15.09 -13.40
C TRP A 14 -0.18 -14.78 -14.08
N TYR A 15 -0.91 -15.81 -14.47
CA TYR A 15 -2.25 -15.72 -15.07
C TYR A 15 -3.20 -16.66 -14.35
N TYR A 16 -4.46 -16.25 -14.20
CA TYR A 16 -5.50 -17.15 -13.67
C TYR A 16 -6.53 -17.49 -14.74
N PHE A 17 -6.69 -18.77 -15.03
CA PHE A 17 -7.67 -19.27 -15.99
C PHE A 17 -8.94 -19.75 -15.29
N GLN A 18 -10.07 -19.25 -15.75
CA GLN A 18 -11.39 -19.70 -15.34
C GLN A 18 -11.68 -21.11 -15.88
N ALA A 19 -12.71 -21.78 -15.34
CA ALA A 19 -13.12 -23.12 -15.77
C ALA A 19 -13.49 -23.22 -17.27
N ASN A 20 -13.81 -22.10 -17.92
CA ASN A 20 -14.08 -22.02 -19.35
C ASN A 20 -12.82 -21.83 -20.22
N GLY A 21 -11.63 -21.90 -19.62
CA GLY A 21 -10.35 -21.73 -20.31
C GLY A 21 -9.98 -20.27 -20.65
N LYS A 22 -10.76 -19.28 -20.22
CA LYS A 22 -10.43 -17.85 -20.40
C LYS A 22 -9.66 -17.32 -19.20
N ALA A 23 -8.61 -16.55 -19.46
CA ALA A 23 -7.88 -15.83 -18.42
C ALA A 23 -8.75 -14.72 -17.80
N LEU A 24 -8.59 -14.48 -16.50
CA LEU A 24 -9.03 -13.25 -15.86
C LEU A 24 -8.19 -12.09 -16.38
N LYS A 25 -8.86 -10.99 -16.70
CA LYS A 25 -8.28 -9.76 -17.23
C LYS A 25 -9.05 -8.56 -16.68
N ASN A 26 -8.41 -7.39 -16.69
CA ASN A 26 -9.14 -6.15 -16.63
C ASN A 26 -9.73 -5.78 -18.01
N SER A 27 -10.80 -5.00 -18.02
CA SER A 27 -11.48 -4.58 -19.25
C SER A 27 -11.98 -3.13 -19.20
N GLY A 28 -11.58 -2.37 -18.19
CA GLY A 28 -11.87 -0.95 -18.06
C GLY A 28 -10.65 -0.19 -17.55
N ASP A 29 -10.76 1.13 -17.43
CA ASP A 29 -9.60 1.97 -17.15
C ASP A 29 -9.10 1.80 -15.71
N ASN A 30 -10.02 1.59 -14.77
CA ASN A 30 -9.71 1.43 -13.35
C ASN A 30 -9.47 -0.04 -12.96
N ILE A 31 -8.81 -0.23 -11.83
CA ILE A 31 -8.57 -1.55 -11.26
C ILE A 31 -9.86 -2.35 -11.00
N ALA A 32 -9.85 -3.63 -11.38
CA ALA A 32 -10.96 -4.56 -11.17
C ALA A 32 -10.54 -5.74 -10.29
N LEU A 33 -10.94 -5.72 -9.02
CA LEU A 33 -10.65 -6.80 -8.07
C LEU A 33 -11.40 -8.09 -8.43
N LYS A 34 -10.66 -9.20 -8.53
CA LYS A 34 -11.18 -10.55 -8.77
C LYS A 34 -10.95 -11.43 -7.54
N THR A 35 -11.96 -12.18 -7.14
CA THR A 35 -11.84 -13.14 -6.03
C THR A 35 -11.43 -14.51 -6.56
N VAL A 36 -10.31 -15.03 -6.07
CA VAL A 36 -9.78 -16.37 -6.37
C VAL A 36 -9.49 -17.04 -5.03
N ASN A 37 -10.08 -18.22 -4.79
CA ASN A 37 -9.90 -18.99 -3.54
C ASN A 37 -10.07 -18.17 -2.25
N GLY A 38 -10.99 -17.20 -2.25
CA GLY A 38 -11.27 -16.34 -1.10
C GLY A 38 -10.34 -15.14 -0.91
N LYS A 39 -9.26 -15.04 -1.68
CA LYS A 39 -8.37 -13.86 -1.75
C LYS A 39 -8.75 -12.98 -2.94
N LYS A 40 -8.39 -11.69 -2.88
CA LYS A 40 -8.61 -10.72 -3.96
C LYS A 40 -7.31 -10.48 -4.71
N TYR A 41 -7.42 -10.36 -6.03
CA TYR A 41 -6.33 -10.14 -6.97
C TYR A 41 -6.74 -9.08 -7.99
N ALA A 42 -5.78 -8.49 -8.69
CA ALA A 42 -6.03 -7.70 -9.88
C ALA A 42 -5.17 -8.23 -11.03
N PHE A 43 -5.59 -7.96 -12.25
CA PHE A 43 -4.92 -8.36 -13.48
C PHE A 43 -4.95 -7.18 -14.43
N ASP A 44 -3.94 -7.03 -15.29
CA ASP A 44 -3.96 -6.05 -16.37
C ASP A 44 -4.88 -6.50 -17.53
N ASP A 45 -4.88 -5.75 -18.64
CA ASP A 45 -5.69 -6.03 -19.82
C ASP A 45 -5.17 -7.22 -20.66
N GLU A 46 -3.89 -7.58 -20.50
CA GLU A 46 -3.29 -8.79 -21.05
C GLU A 46 -3.61 -10.04 -20.21
N GLY A 47 -3.98 -9.85 -18.94
CA GLY A 47 -4.29 -10.88 -17.95
C GLY A 47 -3.14 -11.25 -17.04
N LYS A 48 -2.03 -10.50 -17.07
CA LYS A 48 -0.93 -10.65 -16.12
C LYS A 48 -1.42 -10.16 -14.75
N MET A 49 -1.12 -10.94 -13.71
CA MET A 49 -1.46 -10.60 -12.33
C MET A 49 -0.67 -9.36 -11.90
N LEU A 50 -1.36 -8.40 -11.30
CA LEU A 50 -0.70 -7.26 -10.66
C LEU A 50 -0.14 -7.67 -9.30
N TYR A 51 0.99 -7.06 -8.94
CA TYR A 51 1.69 -7.22 -7.68
C TYR A 51 2.26 -5.86 -7.25
N GLY A 52 2.83 -5.76 -6.05
CA GLY A 52 3.44 -4.52 -5.57
C GLY A 52 2.44 -3.37 -5.43
N TRP A 53 2.92 -2.13 -5.61
CA TRP A 53 2.11 -0.91 -5.54
C TRP A 53 1.33 -0.68 -6.83
N VAL A 54 0.05 -0.35 -6.68
CA VAL A 54 -0.87 -0.15 -7.81
C VAL A 54 -1.72 1.10 -7.57
N SER A 55 -1.85 1.93 -8.60
CA SER A 55 -2.71 3.13 -8.57
C SER A 55 -4.19 2.74 -8.48
N SER A 56 -5.05 3.66 -8.01
CA SER A 56 -6.50 3.41 -8.10
C SER A 56 -7.09 3.62 -9.48
N ASP A 57 -6.38 4.38 -10.32
CA ASP A 57 -6.92 4.98 -11.54
C ASP A 57 -6.37 4.30 -12.80
N SER A 58 -5.44 3.36 -12.64
CA SER A 58 -4.97 2.45 -13.67
C SER A 58 -4.94 1.02 -13.13
N ALA A 59 -5.00 0.04 -14.04
CA ALA A 59 -4.76 -1.37 -13.72
C ALA A 59 -3.34 -1.78 -14.10
N GLU A 60 -2.37 -0.96 -13.70
CA GLU A 60 -0.95 -1.15 -13.95
C GLU A 60 -0.19 -1.03 -12.62
N ARG A 61 0.90 -1.80 -12.52
CA ARG A 61 1.84 -1.66 -11.41
C ARG A 61 2.58 -0.33 -11.56
N ILE A 62 2.84 0.32 -10.44
CA ILE A 62 3.70 1.50 -10.39
C ILE A 62 5.15 1.01 -10.26
N ASP A 63 6.02 1.53 -11.11
CA ASP A 63 7.46 1.29 -11.04
C ASP A 63 8.00 1.74 -9.67
N ASN A 64 8.81 0.88 -9.03
CA ASN A 64 9.36 1.11 -7.71
C ASN A 64 10.90 1.05 -7.72
N THR A 65 11.54 1.32 -8.87
CA THR A 65 13.01 1.36 -9.00
C THR A 65 13.62 2.35 -8.01
N ASP A 66 12.98 3.51 -7.84
CA ASP A 66 13.43 4.58 -6.94
C ASP A 66 12.84 4.46 -5.51
N GLY A 67 12.14 3.37 -5.19
CA GLY A 67 11.52 3.17 -3.87
C GLY A 67 10.26 4.00 -3.59
N ASP A 68 9.82 4.80 -4.55
CA ASP A 68 8.79 5.83 -4.40
C ASP A 68 7.37 5.42 -4.80
N ALA A 69 7.14 4.18 -5.25
CA ALA A 69 5.83 3.76 -5.75
C ALA A 69 4.73 3.85 -4.69
N PHE A 70 5.09 3.83 -3.40
CA PHE A 70 4.16 4.02 -2.30
C PHE A 70 3.54 5.42 -2.30
N LYS A 71 4.18 6.45 -2.87
CA LYS A 71 3.64 7.82 -2.92
C LYS A 71 2.34 7.87 -3.72
N ASP A 72 2.32 7.22 -4.88
CA ASP A 72 1.18 7.17 -5.81
C ASP A 72 0.32 5.91 -5.66
N GLY A 73 0.86 4.86 -5.05
CA GLY A 73 0.19 3.57 -4.85
C GLY A 73 -0.97 3.66 -3.87
N VAL A 74 -2.16 3.24 -4.28
CA VAL A 74 -3.35 3.19 -3.42
C VAL A 74 -3.62 1.80 -2.89
N TYR A 75 -3.24 0.77 -3.66
CA TYR A 75 -3.35 -0.64 -3.31
C TYR A 75 -1.95 -1.26 -3.25
N TYR A 76 -1.84 -2.34 -2.48
CA TYR A 76 -0.65 -3.21 -2.48
C TYR A 76 -1.07 -4.67 -2.68
N PHE A 77 -0.46 -5.34 -3.66
CA PHE A 77 -0.78 -6.71 -4.08
C PHE A 77 0.36 -7.70 -3.79
N GLY A 78 0.98 -7.63 -2.62
CA GLY A 78 2.04 -8.56 -2.24
C GLY A 78 3.24 -8.53 -3.20
N GLY A 79 4.14 -9.51 -3.07
CA GLY A 79 5.24 -9.71 -4.02
C GLY A 79 4.77 -10.36 -5.33
N GLU A 80 5.68 -10.43 -6.31
CA GLU A 80 5.44 -11.01 -7.64
C GLU A 80 4.88 -12.44 -7.60
N ASP A 81 5.21 -13.22 -6.56
CA ASP A 81 4.75 -14.61 -6.37
C ASP A 81 3.44 -14.76 -5.57
N ASP A 82 2.91 -13.71 -4.93
CA ASP A 82 1.65 -13.78 -4.18
C ASP A 82 0.52 -13.03 -4.88
N GLY A 83 0.71 -11.77 -5.29
CA GLY A 83 -0.32 -10.99 -5.99
C GLY A 83 -1.60 -10.70 -5.19
N ALA A 84 -1.69 -11.15 -3.94
CA ALA A 84 -2.89 -11.03 -3.14
C ALA A 84 -3.01 -9.60 -2.58
N MET A 85 -4.20 -9.03 -2.74
CA MET A 85 -4.52 -7.70 -2.23
C MET A 85 -4.37 -7.66 -0.71
N THR A 86 -3.55 -6.73 -0.23
CA THR A 86 -3.29 -6.54 1.19
C THR A 86 -4.45 -5.82 1.87
N VAL A 87 -4.76 -6.26 3.09
CA VAL A 87 -5.73 -5.63 4.00
C VAL A 87 -5.13 -5.63 5.41
N GLY A 88 -5.42 -4.61 6.19
CA GLY A 88 -4.85 -4.44 7.53
C GLY A 88 -3.45 -3.84 7.51
N TRP A 89 -2.66 -4.16 8.53
CA TRP A 89 -1.32 -3.63 8.72
C TRP A 89 -0.31 -4.27 7.78
N LEU A 90 0.56 -3.43 7.21
CA LEU A 90 1.74 -3.84 6.45
C LEU A 90 2.92 -3.01 6.93
N GLN A 91 4.01 -3.67 7.30
CA GLN A 91 5.31 -3.03 7.53
C GLN A 91 6.16 -3.24 6.29
N MET A 92 6.83 -2.19 5.84
CA MET A 92 7.75 -2.23 4.71
C MET A 92 8.98 -1.40 5.00
N ASP A 93 10.10 -1.86 4.47
CA ASP A 93 11.29 -1.03 4.32
C ASP A 93 11.14 -0.26 2.99
N ILE A 94 11.26 1.05 3.06
CA ILE A 94 11.19 1.97 1.93
C ILE A 94 12.43 2.86 1.94
N THR A 95 12.92 3.22 0.76
CA THR A 95 14.01 4.17 0.61
C THR A 95 13.49 5.30 -0.27
N TYR A 96 13.55 6.54 0.20
CA TYR A 96 13.17 7.71 -0.59
C TYR A 96 13.83 8.99 -0.11
N ASP A 97 14.25 9.87 -1.02
CA ASP A 97 15.08 11.05 -0.73
C ASP A 97 14.42 12.02 0.28
N GLU A 98 13.11 12.25 0.19
CA GLU A 98 12.39 13.25 1.01
C GLU A 98 12.16 12.79 2.46
N ALA A 99 12.47 11.53 2.78
CA ALA A 99 12.49 10.97 4.12
C ALA A 99 13.20 11.87 5.15
N THR A 100 14.29 12.52 4.75
CA THR A 100 15.14 13.34 5.64
C THR A 100 14.69 14.80 5.77
N SER A 101 13.57 15.16 5.12
CA SER A 101 13.09 16.54 5.02
C SER A 101 11.75 16.81 5.73
N ASP A 102 11.09 15.79 6.27
CA ASP A 102 9.82 15.94 7.00
C ASP A 102 10.05 16.15 8.51
N TYR A 103 10.15 17.43 8.91
CA TYR A 103 10.35 17.83 10.30
C TYR A 103 9.05 18.16 11.04
N GLU A 104 7.90 18.13 10.36
CA GLU A 104 6.62 18.58 10.92
C GLU A 104 5.65 17.42 11.18
N ILE A 105 5.46 16.54 10.19
CA ILE A 105 4.49 15.44 10.25
C ILE A 105 5.15 14.19 10.82
N ALA A 106 6.39 13.89 10.42
CA ALA A 106 7.11 12.66 10.78
C ALA A 106 8.51 12.89 11.42
N PRO A 107 8.67 13.76 12.44
CA PRO A 107 9.99 14.20 12.92
C PRO A 107 10.87 13.13 13.59
N VAL A 108 10.37 11.91 13.79
CA VAL A 108 11.11 10.76 14.35
C VAL A 108 11.56 9.79 13.24
N PHE A 109 11.15 10.05 12.01
CA PHE A 109 11.47 9.25 10.83
C PHE A 109 12.22 10.15 9.83
N ASN A 110 13.30 10.80 10.24
CA ASN A 110 14.09 11.70 9.37
C ASN A 110 15.60 11.54 9.54
N ASP A 111 16.05 10.46 10.20
CA ASP A 111 17.47 10.20 10.45
C ASP A 111 18.21 9.86 9.15
N ASP A 112 17.58 9.10 8.25
CA ASP A 112 18.08 8.76 6.91
C ASP A 112 16.93 8.43 5.93
N GLU A 113 17.31 8.12 4.69
CA GLU A 113 16.42 7.78 3.58
C GLU A 113 15.81 6.37 3.69
N ASP A 114 16.43 5.47 4.48
CA ASP A 114 16.06 4.06 4.61
C ASP A 114 15.14 3.84 5.82
N GLN A 115 13.84 3.67 5.58
CA GLN A 115 12.85 3.69 6.64
C GLN A 115 12.00 2.43 6.70
N SER A 116 11.83 1.88 7.89
CA SER A 116 10.77 0.91 8.16
C SER A 116 9.46 1.63 8.50
N ARG A 117 8.53 1.70 7.56
CA ARG A 117 7.23 2.39 7.73
C ARG A 117 6.06 1.41 7.79
N TRP A 118 5.03 1.80 8.53
CA TRP A 118 3.77 1.06 8.63
C TRP A 118 2.69 1.70 7.77
N PHE A 119 1.94 0.89 7.05
CA PHE A 119 0.77 1.26 6.27
C PHE A 119 -0.46 0.49 6.79
N TYR A 120 -1.64 1.07 6.62
CA TYR A 120 -2.89 0.39 6.92
C TYR A 120 -3.85 0.38 5.73
N PHE A 121 -4.21 -0.81 5.28
CA PHE A 121 -5.13 -1.03 4.17
C PHE A 121 -6.54 -1.36 4.68
N LYS A 122 -7.54 -0.63 4.17
CA LYS A 122 -8.95 -0.85 4.50
C LYS A 122 -9.43 -2.19 3.93
N SER A 123 -10.62 -2.65 4.33
CA SER A 123 -11.22 -3.89 3.80
C SER A 123 -11.47 -3.89 2.28
N ASN A 124 -11.50 -2.71 1.67
CA ASN A 124 -11.57 -2.55 0.22
C ASN A 124 -10.19 -2.53 -0.46
N GLY A 125 -9.09 -2.71 0.28
CA GLY A 125 -7.73 -2.73 -0.23
C GLY A 125 -7.07 -1.37 -0.41
N LYS A 126 -7.80 -0.26 -0.23
CA LYS A 126 -7.21 1.08 -0.32
C LYS A 126 -6.44 1.40 0.96
N LYS A 127 -5.22 1.93 0.86
CA LYS A 127 -4.49 2.45 2.01
C LYS A 127 -5.23 3.62 2.67
N VAL A 128 -4.93 3.85 3.95
CA VAL A 128 -5.33 5.06 4.68
C VAL A 128 -4.24 6.09 4.46
N GLN A 129 -4.62 7.28 4.00
CA GLN A 129 -3.71 8.41 3.78
C GLN A 129 -4.46 9.72 4.01
N SER A 130 -3.71 10.78 4.25
CA SER A 130 -4.21 12.15 4.25
C SER A 130 -4.49 12.63 2.82
N ASP A 131 -5.43 13.57 2.68
CA ASP A 131 -5.69 14.26 1.41
C ASP A 131 -4.86 15.56 1.28
N SER A 132 -4.00 15.85 2.27
CA SER A 132 -3.18 17.07 2.36
C SER A 132 -1.78 16.75 2.91
N SER A 133 -0.77 17.44 2.41
CA SER A 133 0.61 17.41 2.91
C SER A 133 0.77 17.95 4.33
N ASP A 134 -0.15 18.81 4.77
CA ASP A 134 0.00 19.62 5.98
C ASP A 134 -0.78 19.02 7.17
N ASP A 135 -1.45 17.88 6.96
CA ASP A 135 -2.27 17.21 7.98
C ASP A 135 -2.15 15.68 7.85
N THR A 136 -2.60 14.98 8.88
CA THR A 136 -2.62 13.52 8.96
C THR A 136 -4.04 12.98 8.89
N LYS A 137 -4.19 11.76 8.38
CA LYS A 137 -5.42 11.00 8.50
C LYS A 137 -5.41 10.15 9.76
N GLU A 138 -6.31 10.46 10.68
CA GLU A 138 -6.49 9.61 11.87
C GLU A 138 -7.35 8.38 11.58
N LYS A 139 -6.98 7.24 12.17
CA LYS A 139 -7.78 6.00 12.17
C LYS A 139 -7.71 5.29 13.51
N THR A 140 -8.88 4.95 14.06
CA THR A 140 -8.97 4.01 15.18
C THR A 140 -8.92 2.58 14.67
N ILE A 141 -7.98 1.79 15.18
CA ILE A 141 -7.75 0.37 14.87
C ILE A 141 -7.57 -0.37 16.19
N ASN A 142 -8.39 -1.38 16.46
CA ASN A 142 -8.36 -2.17 17.71
C ASN A 142 -8.34 -1.31 18.99
N GLY A 143 -9.10 -0.20 19.01
CA GLY A 143 -9.21 0.69 20.17
C GLY A 143 -8.07 1.71 20.33
N LYS A 144 -7.04 1.68 19.47
CA LYS A 144 -5.93 2.62 19.46
C LYS A 144 -6.04 3.59 18.29
N LYS A 145 -5.55 4.82 18.46
CA LYS A 145 -5.60 5.87 17.43
C LYS A 145 -4.23 6.00 16.76
N TYR A 146 -4.23 5.97 15.43
CA TYR A 146 -3.05 6.10 14.59
C TYR A 146 -3.23 7.25 13.62
N ALA A 147 -2.13 7.91 13.24
CA ALA A 147 -2.09 8.98 12.25
C ALA A 147 -1.25 8.54 11.05
N PHE A 148 -1.71 8.87 9.84
CA PHE A 148 -1.05 8.55 8.57
C PHE A 148 -0.85 9.83 7.75
N ASP A 149 0.31 10.00 7.14
CA ASP A 149 0.62 11.15 6.26
C ASP A 149 -0.09 11.06 4.90
N GLN A 150 0.22 11.99 4.00
CA GLN A 150 -0.32 12.04 2.63
C GLN A 150 0.04 10.83 1.76
N TYR A 151 1.14 10.15 2.05
CA TYR A 151 1.56 8.93 1.36
C TYR A 151 1.02 7.66 2.05
N GLY A 152 0.32 7.82 3.17
CA GLY A 152 -0.28 6.76 3.94
C GLY A 152 0.69 6.03 4.86
N ALA A 153 1.90 6.56 5.05
CA ALA A 153 2.83 6.05 6.03
C ALA A 153 2.45 6.55 7.42
N MET A 154 2.49 5.66 8.40
CA MET A 154 2.13 5.98 9.78
C MET A 154 3.17 6.91 10.40
N VAL A 155 2.71 7.95 11.12
CA VAL A 155 3.56 8.98 11.73
C VAL A 155 3.43 9.09 13.25
N ALA A 156 2.34 8.59 13.85
CA ALA A 156 2.18 8.54 15.31
C ALA A 156 1.17 7.49 15.78
N GLU A 157 1.39 6.92 16.98
CA GLU A 157 0.41 6.18 17.77
C GLU A 157 0.05 7.02 19.02
N TRP A 158 -1.23 7.41 19.16
CA TRP A 158 -1.74 7.91 20.44
C TRP A 158 -2.62 6.83 21.06
N SER A 159 -2.09 6.15 22.07
CA SER A 159 -2.91 5.30 22.94
C SER A 159 -3.72 6.21 23.87
N LEU A 160 -4.94 6.56 23.48
CA LEU A 160 -5.91 7.03 24.46
C LEU A 160 -6.32 5.82 25.31
N ASP A 161 -5.72 5.70 26.49
CA ASP A 161 -6.20 4.85 27.58
C ASP A 161 -7.59 5.35 28.03
N ILE A 162 -8.65 4.93 27.31
CA ILE A 162 -10.06 5.25 27.62
C ILE A 162 -10.52 4.55 28.93
N ALA A 163 -9.65 3.81 29.62
CA ALA A 163 -9.95 3.30 30.96
C ALA A 163 -9.79 4.36 32.08
N LYS A 164 -9.12 5.50 31.83
CA LYS A 164 -8.82 6.49 32.89
C LYS A 164 -9.62 7.80 32.80
N ALA A 165 -10.38 8.03 31.73
CA ALA A 165 -11.18 9.25 31.56
C ALA A 165 -12.59 9.16 32.17
N THR A 166 -13.09 7.97 32.49
CA THR A 166 -14.41 7.78 33.13
C THR A 166 -14.36 7.66 34.66
N SER A 167 -13.17 7.66 35.29
CA SER A 167 -13.04 7.61 36.75
C SER A 167 -12.98 8.98 37.44
N ASN A 168 -12.96 10.09 36.69
CA ASN A 168 -12.83 11.44 37.25
C ASN A 168 -14.10 12.31 37.10
N LEU A 169 -15.27 11.69 36.95
CA LEU A 169 -16.58 12.33 37.09
C LEU A 169 -17.32 11.82 38.35
N GLY A 170 -16.55 11.63 39.44
CA GLY A 170 -17.09 11.50 40.79
C GLY A 170 -17.45 12.86 41.38
#